data_AF-A0A2V9Z8X6-F1
#
_entry.id   AF-A0A2V9Z8X6-F1
#
_cell.length_a   1.000
_cell.length_b   1.000
_cell.length_c   1.000
_cell.angle_alpha   90.00
_cell.angle_beta   90.00
_cell.angle_gamma   90.00
#
_symmetry.space_group_name_H-M   'P 1'
#
loop_
_entity.id
_entity.type
_entity.pdbx_description
1 polymer ?
#
loop_
_entity_poly.entity_id
_entity_poly.type
_entity_poly.pdbx_seq_one_letter_code
_entity_poly.pdbx_strand_id
1 'polypeptide(L)'
;MRSLRLRNGLSQRQLAGRMSVPRTYVSKIENEKATPTLSSLERLARALEVTVPDLLSGGERTRQEEVRELMQDQFIAELLPFVSQLNGMQMSSVLAPEWDADVEHPDAGARSHGAAAKNRVTIFSADGREVAHPRDV
;
A
#
# COMPACT_ATOMS: atom_id res chain seq x y z
N MET A 1 11.05 1.68 -7.91
CA MET A 1 10.30 1.60 -9.19
C MET A 1 9.62 0.24 -9.41
N ARG A 2 10.35 -0.90 -9.46
CA ARG A 2 9.74 -2.24 -9.66
C ARG A 2 8.62 -2.53 -8.63
N SER A 3 8.86 -2.22 -7.37
CA SER A 3 7.91 -2.39 -6.27
C SER A 3 6.60 -1.63 -6.52
N LEU A 4 6.69 -0.34 -6.87
CA LEU A 4 5.55 0.50 -7.26
C LEU A 4 4.76 -0.09 -8.44
N ARG A 5 5.45 -0.59 -9.48
CA ARG A 5 4.77 -1.23 -10.61
C ARG A 5 3.99 -2.48 -10.17
N LEU A 6 4.58 -3.31 -9.31
CA LEU A 6 3.96 -4.53 -8.82
C LEU A 6 2.77 -4.25 -7.88
N ARG A 7 2.87 -3.24 -7.01
CA ARG A 7 1.75 -2.79 -6.15
C ARG A 7 0.53 -2.35 -6.99
N ASN A 8 0.78 -1.74 -8.14
CA ASN A 8 -0.25 -1.35 -9.10
C ASN A 8 -0.73 -2.51 -10.03
N GLY A 9 -0.26 -3.74 -9.81
CA GLY A 9 -0.66 -4.91 -10.62
C GLY A 9 -0.23 -4.85 -12.10
N LEU A 10 0.73 -4.00 -12.44
CA LEU A 10 1.15 -3.77 -13.83
C LEU A 10 2.31 -4.69 -14.23
N SER A 11 2.24 -5.29 -15.42
CA SER A 11 3.43 -5.86 -16.08
C SER A 11 4.30 -4.76 -16.69
N GLN A 12 5.59 -5.06 -16.95
CA GLN A 12 6.48 -4.12 -17.66
C GLN A 12 5.92 -3.70 -19.03
N ARG A 13 5.22 -4.60 -19.74
CA ARG A 13 4.61 -4.31 -21.04
C ARG A 13 3.43 -3.34 -20.90
N GLN A 14 2.58 -3.55 -19.90
CA GLN A 14 1.45 -2.65 -19.63
C GLN A 14 1.92 -1.26 -19.23
N LEU A 15 2.92 -1.17 -18.35
CA LEU A 15 3.48 0.14 -17.97
C LEU A 15 4.13 0.84 -19.17
N ALA A 16 4.90 0.11 -19.98
CA ALA A 16 5.50 0.66 -21.19
C ALA A 16 4.44 1.18 -22.18
N GLY A 17 3.31 0.47 -22.31
CA GLY A 17 2.15 0.92 -23.08
C GLY A 17 1.55 2.22 -22.54
N ARG A 18 1.28 2.30 -21.23
CA ARG A 18 0.78 3.53 -20.57
C ARG A 18 1.74 4.70 -20.75
N MET A 19 3.04 4.42 -20.68
CA MET A 19 4.06 5.43 -20.89
C MET A 19 4.26 5.79 -22.37
N SER A 20 3.76 5.03 -23.35
CA SER A 20 4.11 5.17 -24.78
C SER A 20 5.63 5.08 -25.03
N VAL A 21 6.27 4.05 -24.48
CA VAL A 21 7.71 3.75 -24.65
C VAL A 21 7.92 2.27 -24.95
N PRO A 22 9.08 1.88 -25.53
CA PRO A 22 9.41 0.47 -25.67
C PRO A 22 9.51 -0.23 -24.31
N ARG A 23 9.05 -1.49 -24.22
CA ARG A 23 9.20 -2.33 -23.01
C ARG A 23 10.66 -2.37 -22.51
N THR A 24 11.62 -2.38 -23.44
CA THR A 24 13.05 -2.40 -23.14
C THR A 24 13.50 -1.18 -22.33
N TYR A 25 12.86 -0.02 -22.51
CA TYR A 25 13.14 1.18 -21.73
C TYR A 25 12.75 1.00 -20.27
N VAL A 26 11.52 0.50 -20.01
CA VAL A 26 11.06 0.18 -18.64
C VAL A 26 11.97 -0.85 -17.98
N SER A 27 12.39 -1.89 -18.71
CA SER A 27 13.34 -2.89 -18.21
C SER A 27 14.69 -2.27 -17.84
N LYS A 28 15.23 -1.36 -18.67
CA LYS A 28 16.49 -0.67 -18.37
C LYS A 28 16.38 0.22 -17.14
N ILE A 29 15.29 0.96 -16.98
CA ILE A 29 15.02 1.77 -15.78
C ILE A 29 14.98 0.88 -14.53
N GLU A 30 14.25 -0.24 -14.58
CA GLU A 30 14.12 -1.15 -13.43
C GLU A 30 15.41 -1.84 -13.01
N ASN A 31 16.38 -1.95 -13.92
CA ASN A 31 17.67 -2.59 -13.65
C ASN A 31 18.80 -1.54 -13.55
N GLU A 32 18.47 -0.27 -13.35
CA GLU A 32 19.45 0.84 -13.17
C GLU A 32 20.38 1.05 -14.38
N LYS A 33 19.98 0.56 -15.56
CA LYS A 33 20.73 0.69 -16.82
C LYS A 33 20.29 1.88 -17.67
N ALA A 34 19.37 2.69 -17.16
CA ALA A 34 18.94 3.93 -17.80
C ALA A 34 18.55 4.96 -16.73
N THR A 35 19.07 6.18 -16.88
CA THR A 35 18.69 7.33 -16.06
C THR A 35 17.58 8.10 -16.79
N PRO A 36 16.33 8.08 -16.30
CA PRO A 36 15.24 8.80 -16.96
C PRO A 36 15.44 10.32 -16.86
N THR A 37 15.03 11.05 -17.90
CA THR A 37 14.91 12.51 -17.83
C THR A 37 13.77 12.91 -16.90
N LEU A 38 13.71 14.18 -16.50
CA LEU A 38 12.58 14.72 -15.72
C LEU A 38 11.23 14.48 -16.43
N SER A 39 11.18 14.71 -17.74
CA SER A 39 9.98 14.44 -18.55
C SER A 39 9.58 12.95 -18.58
N SER A 40 10.55 12.04 -18.61
CA SER A 40 10.30 10.61 -18.49
C SER A 40 9.82 10.24 -17.10
N LEU A 41 10.36 10.88 -16.05
CA LEU A 41 9.96 10.68 -14.66
C LEU A 41 8.50 11.09 -14.43
N GLU A 42 8.07 12.23 -14.96
CA GLU A 42 6.67 12.69 -14.92
C GLU A 42 5.71 11.74 -15.65
N ARG A 43 6.13 11.20 -16.80
CA ARG A 43 5.34 10.16 -17.51
C ARG A 43 5.23 8.89 -16.69
N LEU A 44 6.30 8.53 -15.99
CA LEU A 44 6.38 7.33 -15.15
C LEU A 44 5.46 7.47 -13.93
N ALA A 45 5.49 8.63 -13.27
CA ALA A 45 4.63 8.98 -12.15
C ALA A 45 3.15 8.95 -12.56
N ARG A 46 2.79 9.61 -13.68
CA ARG A 46 1.43 9.56 -14.24
C ARG A 46 0.97 8.15 -14.59
N ALA A 47 1.84 7.34 -15.20
CA ALA A 47 1.47 5.98 -15.61
C ALA A 47 1.30 5.01 -14.43
N LEU A 48 1.95 5.31 -13.30
CA LEU A 48 1.86 4.59 -12.03
C LEU A 48 0.85 5.21 -11.05
N GLU A 49 0.19 6.30 -11.43
CA GLU A 49 -0.81 7.01 -10.61
C GLU A 49 -0.25 7.46 -9.24
N VAL A 50 1.02 7.90 -9.23
CA VAL A 50 1.71 8.44 -8.04
C VAL A 50 2.30 9.82 -8.33
N THR A 51 2.68 10.55 -7.28
CA THR A 51 3.42 11.80 -7.47
C THR A 51 4.89 11.53 -7.82
N VAL A 52 5.59 12.53 -8.37
CA VAL A 52 7.03 12.44 -8.65
C VAL A 52 7.84 12.23 -7.35
N PRO A 53 7.57 12.95 -6.24
CA PRO A 53 8.18 12.65 -4.95
C PRO A 53 8.00 11.20 -4.51
N ASP A 54 6.77 10.67 -4.56
CA ASP A 54 6.48 9.27 -4.21
C ASP A 54 7.28 8.29 -5.08
N LEU A 55 7.41 8.60 -6.38
CA LEU A 55 8.19 7.77 -7.29
C LEU A 55 9.68 7.72 -6.91
N LEU A 56 10.23 8.85 -6.44
CA LEU A 56 11.63 9.00 -6.06
C LEU A 56 11.93 8.42 -4.67
N SER A 57 10.99 8.49 -3.73
CA SER A 57 11.08 7.82 -2.42
C SER A 57 10.84 6.31 -2.49
N GLY A 58 10.54 5.76 -3.68
CA GLY A 58 10.28 4.33 -3.87
C GLY A 58 8.83 3.93 -3.57
N GLY A 59 7.97 4.90 -3.32
CA GLY A 59 6.57 4.73 -2.94
C GLY A 59 6.40 4.11 -1.56
N GLU A 60 7.48 4.05 -0.78
CA GLU A 60 7.37 4.23 0.64
C GLU A 60 7.00 5.71 0.82
N ARG A 61 5.70 6.01 0.94
CA ARG A 61 5.36 6.97 2.00
C ARG A 61 5.98 6.37 3.24
N THR A 62 6.79 7.14 3.96
CA THR A 62 7.48 6.56 5.11
C THR A 62 6.36 6.01 6.00
N ARG A 63 6.41 4.75 6.45
CA ARG A 63 5.41 4.22 7.40
C ARG A 63 5.16 5.21 8.55
N GLN A 64 6.20 5.96 8.90
CA GLN A 64 6.16 7.05 9.85
C GLN A 64 5.28 8.24 9.43
N GLU A 65 5.24 8.63 8.16
CA GLU A 65 4.34 9.67 7.63
C GLU A 65 2.89 9.21 7.62
N GLU A 66 2.62 7.97 7.17
CA GLU A 66 1.27 7.41 7.21
C GLU A 66 0.75 7.30 8.65
N VAL A 67 1.59 6.80 9.57
CA VAL A 67 1.25 6.78 11.00
C VAL A 67 1.07 8.20 11.53
N ARG A 68 1.91 9.17 11.15
CA ARG A 68 1.76 10.57 11.59
C ARG A 68 0.46 11.21 11.10
N GLU A 69 0.09 11.01 9.84
CA GLU A 69 -1.17 11.50 9.28
C GLU A 69 -2.36 10.86 10.02
N LEU A 70 -2.30 9.55 10.27
CA LEU A 70 -3.34 8.84 11.02
C LEU A 70 -3.41 9.31 12.48
N MET A 71 -2.28 9.63 13.11
CA MET A 71 -2.24 10.19 14.47
C MET A 71 -2.73 11.65 14.55
N GLN A 72 -2.78 12.36 13.42
CA GLN A 72 -3.32 13.73 13.33
C GLN A 72 -4.83 13.73 13.05
N ASP A 73 -5.42 12.60 12.67
CA ASP A 73 -6.86 12.47 12.49
C ASP A 73 -7.58 12.63 13.84
N GLN A 74 -8.57 13.53 13.89
CA GLN A 74 -9.28 13.87 15.12
C GLN A 74 -9.97 12.64 15.73
N PHE A 75 -10.61 11.82 14.91
CA PHE A 75 -11.32 10.63 15.37
C PHE A 75 -10.35 9.58 15.91
N ILE A 76 -9.25 9.32 15.20
CA ILE A 76 -8.22 8.38 15.67
C ILE A 76 -7.57 8.84 16.97
N ALA A 77 -7.32 10.15 17.12
CA ALA A 77 -6.77 10.72 18.34
C ALA A 77 -7.72 10.53 19.54
N GLU A 78 -9.03 10.66 19.33
CA GLU A 78 -10.05 10.41 20.36
C GLU A 78 -10.13 8.92 20.77
N LEU A 79 -9.83 8.00 19.84
CA LEU A 79 -9.80 6.56 20.13
C LEU A 79 -8.53 6.11 20.87
N LEU A 80 -7.42 6.85 20.75
CA LEU A 80 -6.10 6.44 21.23
C LEU A 80 -6.06 6.01 22.72
N PRO A 81 -6.71 6.72 23.67
CA PRO A 81 -6.72 6.32 25.07
C PRO A 81 -7.33 4.93 25.28
N PHE A 82 -8.33 4.56 24.48
CA PHE A 82 -9.01 3.27 24.57
C PHE A 82 -8.19 2.15 23.92
N VAL A 83 -7.61 2.43 22.74
CA VAL A 83 -6.75 1.46 22.02
C VAL A 83 -5.55 1.05 22.87
N SER A 84 -4.96 2.00 23.62
CA SER A 84 -3.83 1.74 24.52
C SER A 84 -4.14 0.83 25.72
N GLN A 85 -5.42 0.67 26.07
CA GLN A 85 -5.87 -0.18 27.18
C GLN A 85 -6.10 -1.63 26.77
N LEU A 86 -6.10 -1.92 25.47
CA LEU A 86 -6.36 -3.26 24.95
C LEU A 86 -5.15 -4.18 25.18
N ASN A 87 -5.42 -5.35 25.75
CA ASN A 87 -4.44 -6.42 25.82
C ASN A 87 -4.37 -7.20 24.48
N GLY A 88 -3.40 -8.11 24.35
CA GLY A 88 -3.18 -8.85 23.10
C GLY A 88 -4.39 -9.68 22.62
N MET A 89 -5.19 -10.23 23.54
CA MET A 89 -6.39 -10.98 23.19
C MET A 89 -7.51 -10.06 22.69
N GLN A 90 -7.72 -8.93 23.37
CA GLN A 90 -8.72 -7.93 22.98
C GLN A 90 -8.36 -7.24 21.66
N MET A 91 -7.08 -6.94 21.46
CA MET A 91 -6.59 -6.40 20.18
C MET A 91 -6.81 -7.39 19.05
N SER A 92 -6.54 -8.69 19.29
CA SER A 92 -6.80 -9.73 18.29
C SER A 92 -8.28 -9.89 17.95
N SER A 93 -9.20 -9.65 18.89
CA SER A 93 -10.64 -9.68 18.60
C SER A 93 -11.12 -8.47 17.81
N VAL A 94 -10.49 -7.31 18.01
CA VAL A 94 -10.78 -6.06 17.27
C VAL A 94 -10.25 -6.12 15.83
N LEU A 95 -9.08 -6.73 15.63
CA LEU A 95 -8.45 -6.87 14.31
C LEU A 95 -8.87 -8.14 13.55
N ALA A 96 -9.83 -8.90 14.08
CA ALA A 96 -10.27 -10.13 13.44
C ALA A 96 -10.90 -9.82 12.07
N PRO A 97 -10.70 -10.66 11.03
CA PRO A 97 -11.26 -10.45 9.69
C PRO A 97 -12.81 -10.44 9.63
N GLU A 98 -13.48 -10.71 10.74
CA GLU A 98 -14.94 -10.87 10.83
C GLU A 98 -15.69 -9.55 11.03
N TRP A 99 -15.01 -8.39 11.04
CA TRP A 99 -15.63 -7.06 11.09
C TRP A 99 -16.25 -6.58 9.75
N ASP A 100 -16.32 -7.43 8.73
CA ASP A 100 -17.00 -7.13 7.47
C ASP A 100 -18.52 -7.39 7.57
N ALA A 101 -19.28 -6.36 7.94
CA ALA A 101 -20.53 -5.91 7.31
C ALA A 101 -21.26 -4.94 8.26
N ASP A 102 -21.89 -3.91 7.70
CA ASP A 102 -22.85 -3.00 8.37
C ASP A 102 -22.32 -1.71 9.01
N VAL A 103 -21.11 -1.23 8.67
CA VAL A 103 -20.80 0.20 8.86
C VAL A 103 -21.20 0.98 7.60
N GLU A 104 -22.47 1.35 7.50
CA GLU A 104 -22.95 2.34 6.52
C GLU A 104 -22.21 3.68 6.75
N HIS A 105 -21.36 4.06 5.79
CA HIS A 105 -20.87 5.44 5.68
C HIS A 105 -21.93 6.30 4.98
N PRO A 106 -22.40 7.41 5.56
CA PRO A 106 -23.21 8.37 4.83
C PRO A 106 -22.32 9.14 3.86
N ASP A 107 -22.60 8.93 2.59
CA ASP A 107 -22.14 9.69 1.42
C ASP A 107 -20.72 9.38 0.86
N ALA A 108 -20.69 8.46 -0.11
CA ALA A 108 -19.74 8.52 -1.23
C ALA A 108 -20.37 7.88 -2.46
N GLY A 109 -21.05 8.70 -3.26
CA GLY A 109 -21.59 8.31 -4.56
C GLY A 109 -20.54 7.72 -5.51
N ALA A 110 -20.91 6.59 -6.10
CA ALA A 110 -20.43 6.03 -7.36
C ALA A 110 -18.91 5.79 -7.51
N ARG A 111 -18.52 4.50 -7.50
CA ARG A 111 -17.80 3.86 -8.62
C ARG A 111 -17.79 2.33 -8.51
N SER A 112 -17.87 1.72 -9.68
CA SER A 112 -18.06 0.31 -10.01
C SER A 112 -16.88 -0.60 -9.68
N HIS A 113 -17.19 -1.76 -9.07
CA HIS A 113 -16.68 -3.12 -9.29
C HIS A 113 -15.23 -3.31 -9.79
N GLY A 114 -14.40 -3.99 -8.97
CA GLY A 114 -13.24 -4.73 -9.47
C GLY A 114 -12.20 -5.16 -8.42
N ALA A 115 -12.20 -6.46 -8.10
CA ALA A 115 -11.12 -7.27 -7.51
C ALA A 115 -10.67 -6.97 -6.06
N ALA A 116 -11.12 -7.83 -5.14
CA ALA A 116 -10.64 -7.90 -3.76
C ALA A 116 -9.15 -8.30 -3.71
N ALA A 117 -8.28 -7.35 -3.36
CA ALA A 117 -6.90 -7.63 -2.97
C ALA A 117 -6.87 -7.97 -1.48
N LYS A 118 -6.58 -9.23 -1.15
CA LYS A 118 -6.39 -9.70 0.24
C LYS A 118 -5.19 -8.98 0.86
N ASN A 119 -5.44 -7.96 1.67
CA ASN A 119 -4.39 -7.26 2.40
C ASN A 119 -4.12 -8.02 3.71
N ARG A 120 -3.09 -8.87 3.72
CA ARG A 120 -2.72 -9.68 4.88
C ARG A 120 -1.87 -8.83 5.84
N VAL A 121 -2.46 -8.34 6.92
CA VAL A 121 -1.71 -7.65 8.00
C VAL A 121 -0.99 -8.70 8.83
N THR A 122 0.32 -8.83 8.65
CA THR A 122 1.17 -9.67 9.51
C THR A 122 1.52 -8.87 10.77
N ILE A 123 0.96 -9.25 11.91
CA ILE A 123 1.29 -8.65 13.21
C ILE A 123 2.63 -9.23 13.67
N PHE A 124 3.65 -8.38 13.81
CA PHE A 124 4.90 -8.76 14.46
C PHE A 124 4.77 -8.51 15.97
N SER A 125 4.92 -9.57 16.77
CA SER A 125 5.07 -9.44 18.22
C SER A 125 6.41 -8.76 18.55
N ALA A 126 6.42 -7.86 19.54
CA ALA A 126 7.59 -7.09 19.95
C ALA A 126 8.76 -7.95 20.50
N ASP A 127 8.56 -9.25 20.70
CA ASP A 127 9.55 -10.18 21.27
C ASP A 127 10.25 -11.11 20.25
N GLY A 128 10.15 -10.82 18.95
CA GLY A 128 11.06 -11.40 17.94
C GLY A 128 10.96 -12.92 17.74
N ARG A 129 9.91 -13.60 18.20
CA ARG A 129 9.65 -15.01 17.89
C ARG A 129 8.52 -15.15 16.87
N GLU A 130 8.85 -15.72 15.72
CA GLU A 130 7.94 -16.09 14.65
C GLU A 130 6.99 -17.21 15.11
N VAL A 131 5.69 -16.98 15.06
CA VAL A 131 4.68 -18.02 15.30
C VAL A 131 4.45 -18.79 14.00
N ALA A 132 4.89 -20.05 13.99
CA ALA A 132 4.73 -20.97 12.88
C ALA A 132 3.24 -21.23 12.56
N HIS A 133 2.88 -21.12 11.27
CA HIS A 133 1.56 -21.54 10.78
C HIS A 133 1.41 -23.07 10.80
N PRO A 134 0.23 -23.62 11.15
CA PRO A 134 -0.02 -25.05 10.99
C PRO A 134 -0.08 -25.42 9.51
N ARG A 135 0.58 -26.53 9.16
CA ARG A 135 0.49 -27.16 7.85
C ARG A 135 -0.87 -27.84 7.73
N ASP A 136 -1.60 -27.54 6.67
CA ASP A 136 -2.78 -28.29 6.23
C ASP A 136 -2.38 -29.75 5.94
N VAL A 137 -3.12 -30.68 6.54
CA VAL A 137 -3.24 -32.09 6.12
C VAL A 137 -4.71 -32.34 5.85
#